data_AF-A0A8G2BWE9-F1
#
_entry.id   AF-A0A8G2BWE9-F1
#
_cell.length_a   1.000
_cell.length_b   1.000
_cell.length_c   1.000
_cell.angle_alpha   90.00
_cell.angle_beta   90.00
_cell.angle_gamma   90.00
#
_symmetry.space_group_name_H-M   'P 1'
#
loop_
_entity.id
_entity.type
_entity.pdbx_description
1 polymer ?
#
loop_
_entity_poly.entity_id
_entity_poly.type
_entity_poly.pdbx_seq_one_letter_code
_entity_poly.pdbx_strand_id
1 'polypeptide(L)' 'MVKIKQDRKVTTPADREEMKRLEEESDRILDLLFENPTDQRLLDKLNQIDVAYVRLSGEKSMEY' A
#
# COMPACT_ATOMS: atom_id res chain seq x y z
N MET A 1 -20.07 20.12 11.06
CA MET A 1 -20.59 18.76 10.83
C MET A 1 -20.24 18.35 9.40
N VAL A 2 -19.08 17.72 9.20
CA VAL A 2 -18.68 17.25 7.85
C VAL A 2 -19.27 15.85 7.69
N LYS A 3 -20.26 15.71 6.80
CA LYS A 3 -20.82 14.42 6.39
C LYS A 3 -19.77 13.70 5.54
N ILE A 4 -18.94 12.90 6.18
CA ILE A 4 -18.00 12.01 5.52
C ILE A 4 -18.81 10.83 4.97
N LYS A 5 -19.05 10.81 3.66
CA LYS A 5 -19.55 9.61 2.98
C LYS A 5 -18.41 8.59 2.92
N GLN A 6 -18.27 7.81 3.98
CA GLN A 6 -17.57 6.53 3.95
C GLN A 6 -18.35 5.59 3.04
N ASP A 7 -17.74 5.06 1.96
CA ASP A 7 -18.05 3.73 1.40
C ASP A 7 -17.19 3.48 0.15
N ARG A 8 -15.95 3.03 0.33
CA ARG A 8 -15.31 2.12 -0.62
C ARG A 8 -14.56 1.09 0.19
N LYS A 9 -15.29 0.08 0.68
CA LYS A 9 -14.69 -1.23 0.94
C LYS A 9 -14.03 -1.69 -0.36
N VAL A 10 -12.98 -2.49 -0.27
CA VAL A 10 -12.45 -3.30 -1.38
C VAL A 10 -13.60 -4.11 -1.97
N THR A 11 -14.29 -3.56 -2.96
CA THR A 11 -15.58 -4.08 -3.44
C THR A 11 -15.46 -4.80 -4.76
N THR A 12 -14.37 -4.60 -5.51
CA THR A 12 -14.20 -5.20 -6.82
C THR A 12 -13.11 -6.27 -6.84
N PRO A 13 -13.25 -7.33 -7.67
CA PRO A 13 -12.18 -8.30 -7.91
C PRO A 13 -10.88 -7.66 -8.40
N ALA A 14 -10.98 -6.57 -9.16
CA ALA A 14 -9.83 -5.81 -9.64
C ALA A 14 -9.03 -5.17 -8.50
N ASP A 15 -9.70 -4.60 -7.49
CA ASP A 15 -9.03 -4.05 -6.31
C ASP A 15 -8.27 -5.13 -5.53
N ARG A 16 -8.80 -6.36 -5.48
CA ARG A 16 -8.15 -7.50 -4.82
C ARG A 16 -6.94 -8.00 -5.60
N GLU A 17 -7.03 -8.05 -6.93
CA GLU A 17 -5.88 -8.38 -7.77
C GLU A 17 -4.77 -7.35 -7.63
N GLU A 18 -5.11 -6.06 -7.57
CA GLU A 18 -4.11 -4.99 -7.40
C GLU A 18 -3.46 -5.03 -6.03
N MET A 19 -4.23 -5.23 -4.94
CA MET A 19 -3.67 -5.42 -3.61
C MET A 19 -2.73 -6.62 -3.55
N LYS A 20 -3.08 -7.74 -4.21
CA LYS A 20 -2.21 -8.91 -4.28
C LYS A 20 -0.90 -8.60 -5.01
N ARG A 21 -0.95 -7.83 -6.10
CA ARG A 21 0.27 -7.38 -6.80
C ARG A 21 1.15 -6.49 -5.94
N LEU A 22 0.53 -5.58 -5.18
CA LEU A 22 1.24 -4.72 -4.22
C LEU A 22 1.88 -5.53 -3.09
N GLU A 23 1.20 -6.55 -2.58
CA GLU A 23 1.77 -7.49 -1.59
C GLU A 23 2.97 -8.25 -2.17
N GLU A 24 2.86 -8.81 -3.38
CA GLU A 24 3.97 -9.51 -4.04
C GLU A 24 5.15 -8.58 -4.36
N GLU A 25 4.90 -7.30 -4.68
CA GLU A 25 5.97 -6.33 -4.90
C GLU A 25 6.63 -5.89 -3.58
N SER A 26 5.83 -5.73 -2.51
CA SER A 26 6.32 -5.44 -1.17
C SER A 26 7.26 -6.53 -0.67
N ASP A 27 6.86 -7.81 -0.79
CA ASP A 27 7.66 -8.96 -0.37
C ASP A 27 9.03 -9.01 -1.06
N ARG A 28 9.07 -8.76 -2.38
CA ARG A 28 10.33 -8.66 -3.14
C ARG A 28 11.21 -7.50 -2.69
N ILE A 29 10.62 -6.36 -2.35
CA ILE A 29 11.38 -5.20 -1.87
C ILE A 29 11.93 -5.47 -0.48
N LEU A 30 11.16 -6.13 0.38
CA LEU A 30 11.60 -6.56 1.71
C LEU A 30 12.78 -7.54 1.61
N ASP A 31 12.73 -8.51 0.70
CA ASP A 31 13.85 -9.42 0.43
C ASP A 31 15.13 -8.66 -0.01
N LEU A 32 14.99 -7.66 -0.86
CA LEU A 32 16.12 -6.83 -1.30
C LEU A 32 16.65 -5.92 -0.17
N LEU A 33 15.76 -5.44 0.70
CA LEU A 33 16.11 -4.67 1.90
C LEU A 33 16.79 -5.54 2.96
N PHE A 34 16.50 -6.84 3.04
CA PHE A 34 17.23 -7.74 3.93
C PHE A 34 18.73 -7.78 3.58
N GLU A 35 19.05 -7.79 2.29
CA GLU A 35 20.43 -7.77 1.81
C GLU A 35 21.04 -6.36 1.90
N ASN A 36 20.24 -5.30 1.70
CA ASN A 36 20.67 -3.90 1.70
C ASN A 36 19.71 -3.00 2.48
N PRO A 37 19.77 -3.00 3.83
CA PRO A 37 18.76 -2.34 4.67
C PRO A 37 18.79 -0.81 4.62
N THR A 38 19.83 -0.23 4.03
CA THR A 38 20.00 1.22 3.90
C THR A 38 19.73 1.73 2.50
N ASP A 39 19.26 0.88 1.57
CA ASP A 39 18.87 1.34 0.23
C ASP A 39 17.60 2.18 0.31
N GLN A 40 17.81 3.49 0.25
CA GLN A 40 16.76 4.49 0.38
C GLN A 40 15.74 4.42 -0.77
N ARG A 41 16.14 3.92 -1.95
CA ARG A 41 15.21 3.77 -3.08
C ARG A 41 14.23 2.64 -2.84
N LEU A 42 14.69 1.55 -2.23
CA LEU A 42 13.83 0.43 -1.83
C LEU A 42 12.86 0.85 -0.73
N LEU A 43 13.33 1.62 0.26
CA LEU A 43 12.47 2.19 1.31
C LEU A 43 11.41 3.15 0.74
N ASP A 44 11.80 4.06 -0.15
CA ASP A 44 10.84 4.97 -0.81
C ASP A 44 9.81 4.19 -1.65
N LYS A 45 10.24 3.14 -2.34
CA LYS A 45 9.34 2.30 -3.13
C LYS A 45 8.37 1.51 -2.24
N LEU A 46 8.85 0.97 -1.12
CA LEU A 46 8.01 0.28 -0.12
C LEU A 46 6.95 1.24 0.45
N ASN A 47 7.34 2.47 0.78
CA ASN A 47 6.41 3.50 1.28
C ASN A 47 5.34 3.87 0.24
N GLN A 48 5.69 3.93 -1.05
CA GLN A 48 4.71 4.15 -2.12
C GLN A 48 3.70 3.01 -2.23
N ILE A 49 4.16 1.75 -2.07
CA ILE A 49 3.31 0.56 -2.07
C ILE A 49 2.34 0.58 -0.89
N ASP A 50 2.82 0.90 0.32
CA ASP A 50 1.97 1.03 1.51
C ASP A 50 0.89 2.09 1.33
N VAL A 51 1.23 3.27 0.80
CA VAL A 51 0.25 4.33 0.53
C VAL A 51 -0.78 3.86 -0.53
N ALA A 52 -0.34 3.16 -1.57
CA ALA A 52 -1.23 2.62 -2.59
C ALA A 52 -2.16 1.54 -2.02
N TYR A 53 -1.63 0.64 -1.19
CA TYR A 53 -2.38 -0.42 -0.52
C TYR A 53 -3.44 0.16 0.42
N VAL A 54 -3.08 1.13 1.26
CA VAL A 54 -4.02 1.79 2.18
C VAL A 54 -5.11 2.56 1.42
N ARG A 55 -4.76 3.22 0.31
CA ARG A 55 -5.73 3.89 -0.56
C ARG A 55 -6.71 2.92 -1.21
N LEU A 56 -6.24 1.72 -1.60
CA LEU A 56 -7.07 0.66 -2.16
C LEU A 56 -7.91 -0.06 -1.09
N SER A 57 -7.35 -0.29 0.10
CA SER A 57 -8.02 -0.97 1.21
C SER A 57 -9.13 -0.10 1.82
N GLY A 58 -9.06 1.22 1.60
CA GLY A 58 -9.98 2.18 2.19
C GLY A 58 -9.70 2.42 3.67
N GLU A 59 -8.58 1.92 4.20
CA GLU A 59 -8.09 2.33 5.50
C GLU A 59 -7.70 3.80 5.42
N LYS A 60 -8.18 4.57 6.40
CA LYS A 60 -7.94 6.00 6.50
C LYS A 60 -6.43 6.20 6.71
N SER A 61 -5.67 6.43 5.65
CA SER A 61 -4.29 6.92 5.75
C SER A 61 -4.38 8.23 6.53
N MET A 62 -3.81 8.23 7.73
CA MET A 62 -3.78 9.39 8.62
C MET A 62 -2.98 10.48 7.90
N GLU A 63 -3.66 11.58 7.58
CA GLU A 63 -3.03 12.79 7.02
C GLU A 63 -1.97 13.27 8.03
N TYR A 64 -0.69 13.30 7.61
CA TYR A 64 0.41 13.96 8.31
C TYR A 64 0.74 15.27 7.60
#